data_AF-A0A653WSS6-F1
#
_entry.id   AF-A0A653WSS6-F1
#
_cell.length_a   1.000
_cell.length_b   1.000
_cell.length_c   1.000
_cell.angle_alpha   90.00
_cell.angle_beta   90.00
_cell.angle_gamma   90.00
#
_symmetry.space_group_name_H-M   'P 1'
#
loop_
_entity.id
_entity.type
_entity.pdbx_description
1 polymer ?
#
loop_
_entity_poly.entity_id
_entity_poly.type
_entity_poly.pdbx_seq_one_letter_code
_entity_poly.pdbx_strand_id
1 'polypeptide(L)'
;MEVVVGLLFVVAFFWWRGRKKKRQAGSSSASARPEPAKLEVPNTPLTYTQPRVERPVRSQRPMRFAEPGRVGELFSYGGPSSGRGYSHDGPFAVIDVETTGFSPGNGDRVIELAIARVDKNGRIEDEYATLLNPEGRDTGAVFVHGITNDAVKNAPLFSDVLPEVLARLDGAVIVAHNAVFEERFFAAEFARAGVATPPLPALCSLWLGQQTFDTPNHKLGTLAQHAGIPLVDAHAALGDVRATAALLPLMLDRYQAAIEFGHDPSRGLFDPYKLGAVSPVTRAVALRKGTEGWMSSLMSRLPISTGDVSDAAATEYLELLAVALEDGKIIGDEAKALAKVAGRGGMGAEQVRGLNERFLEMMREAAFADQTLTAAELGELKRAADALAAPGYFDDLQPSTTPSNQAVEQGLDEPMGKDVKVRKCGHCRTPGHYRSKCPELN
;
A
#
# COMPACT_ATOMS: atom_id res chain seq x y z
N MET A 1 -19.87 6.66 10.59
CA MET A 1 -19.67 7.75 9.60
C MET A 1 -20.00 9.15 10.13
N GLU A 2 -21.23 9.47 10.57
CA GLU A 2 -21.58 10.86 10.97
C GLU A 2 -20.76 11.42 12.15
N VAL A 3 -20.45 10.59 13.15
CA VAL A 3 -19.63 11.00 14.31
C VAL A 3 -18.18 11.31 13.90
N VAL A 4 -17.62 10.53 12.98
CA VAL A 4 -16.26 10.72 12.46
C VAL A 4 -16.19 11.96 11.57
N VAL A 5 -17.20 12.19 10.72
CA VAL A 5 -17.32 13.44 9.95
C VAL A 5 -17.39 14.64 10.89
N GLY A 6 -18.24 14.62 11.92
CA GLY A 6 -18.35 15.70 12.90
C GLY A 6 -17.04 16.01 13.65
N LEU A 7 -16.32 14.98 14.11
CA LEU A 7 -15.04 15.14 14.80
C LEU A 7 -13.97 15.75 13.88
N LEU A 8 -13.90 15.28 12.63
CA LEU A 8 -12.93 15.76 11.65
C LEU A 8 -13.22 17.19 11.18
N PHE A 9 -14.50 17.56 11.06
CA PHE A 9 -14.91 18.95 10.84
C PHE A 9 -14.45 19.85 11.97
N VAL A 10 -14.65 19.39 13.21
CA VAL A 10 -14.21 20.10 14.41
C VAL A 10 -12.71 20.31 14.39
N VAL A 11 -11.91 19.30 14.01
CA VAL A 11 -10.45 19.42 13.85
C VAL A 11 -10.08 20.43 12.77
N ALA A 12 -10.64 20.33 11.55
CA ALA A 12 -10.36 21.28 10.46
C ALA A 12 -10.81 22.70 10.79
N PHE A 13 -11.96 22.85 11.47
CA PHE A 13 -12.53 24.13 11.90
C PHE A 13 -11.72 24.77 13.03
N PHE A 14 -11.25 24.00 14.01
CA PHE A 14 -10.37 24.51 15.07
C PHE A 14 -8.97 24.80 14.55
N TRP A 15 -8.46 24.01 13.61
CA TRP A 15 -7.23 24.32 12.87
C TRP A 15 -7.37 25.67 12.15
N TRP A 16 -8.45 25.85 11.39
CA TRP A 16 -8.76 27.09 10.67
C TRP A 16 -8.87 28.30 11.60
N ARG A 17 -9.65 28.17 12.69
CA ARG A 17 -9.81 29.22 13.69
C ARG A 17 -8.53 29.49 14.48
N GLY A 18 -7.74 28.45 14.77
CA GLY A 18 -6.46 28.54 15.45
C GLY A 18 -5.47 29.37 14.65
N ARG A 19 -5.47 29.26 13.31
CA ARG A 19 -4.65 30.09 12.43
C ARG A 19 -5.15 31.53 12.30
N LYS A 20 -6.47 31.75 12.18
CA LYS A 20 -7.06 33.12 12.27
C LYS A 20 -6.63 33.80 13.58
N LYS A 21 -6.58 33.07 14.70
CA LYS A 21 -6.11 33.57 16.00
C LYS A 21 -4.60 33.74 16.09
N LYS A 22 -3.78 32.85 15.52
CA LYS A 22 -2.30 32.99 15.47
C LYS A 22 -1.84 34.17 14.61
N ARG A 23 -2.66 34.63 13.66
CA ARG A 23 -2.48 35.94 12.99
C ARG A 23 -2.72 37.14 13.91
N GLN A 24 -3.39 36.96 15.05
CA GLN A 24 -3.72 38.01 16.01
C GLN A 24 -3.03 37.86 17.39
N ALA A 25 -2.39 36.74 17.70
CA ALA A 25 -1.75 36.55 18.99
C ALA A 25 -0.57 35.56 18.91
N GLY A 26 0.58 36.02 19.40
CA GLY A 26 1.75 35.19 19.66
C GLY A 26 1.74 34.55 21.05
N SER A 27 2.41 33.41 21.13
CA SER A 27 3.01 32.72 22.30
C SER A 27 2.15 31.85 23.25
N SER A 28 2.59 30.58 23.33
CA SER A 28 2.65 29.62 24.47
C SER A 28 1.32 29.20 25.15
N SER A 29 1.13 28.01 25.74
CA SER A 29 2.00 26.91 26.20
C SER A 29 1.18 25.60 26.32
N ALA A 30 1.89 24.49 26.58
CA ALA A 30 1.41 23.11 26.62
C ALA A 30 0.62 22.71 27.89
N SER A 31 -0.20 21.66 27.77
CA SER A 31 -0.68 20.86 28.92
C SER A 31 -0.97 19.40 28.52
N ALA A 32 -0.78 18.50 29.49
CA ALA A 32 -0.57 17.06 29.39
C ALA A 32 -1.83 16.20 29.19
N ARG A 33 -1.63 14.99 28.62
CA ARG A 33 -2.62 13.92 28.44
C ARG A 33 -2.70 12.99 29.66
N PRO A 34 -3.88 12.45 30.01
CA PRO A 34 -4.01 11.31 30.92
C PRO A 34 -3.94 9.96 30.17
N GLU A 35 -3.50 8.94 30.90
CA GLU A 35 -3.23 7.55 30.49
C GLU A 35 -4.52 6.69 30.51
N PRO A 36 -4.79 5.81 29.51
CA PRO A 36 -5.95 4.93 29.54
C PRO A 36 -5.66 3.54 30.13
N ALA A 37 -6.68 2.99 30.77
CA ALA A 37 -6.69 1.73 31.53
C ALA A 37 -6.56 0.46 30.65
N LYS A 38 -5.98 -0.58 31.26
CA LYS A 38 -5.76 -1.92 30.71
C LYS A 38 -7.08 -2.67 30.51
N LEU A 39 -7.26 -3.26 29.32
CA LEU A 39 -8.30 -4.24 29.01
C LEU A 39 -7.70 -5.66 29.05
N GLU A 40 -8.29 -6.54 29.85
CA GLU A 40 -7.98 -7.96 29.91
C GLU A 40 -8.69 -8.70 28.77
N VAL A 41 -7.97 -9.58 28.07
CA VAL A 41 -8.50 -10.42 26.98
C VAL A 41 -8.57 -11.88 27.48
N PRO A 42 -9.72 -12.57 27.38
CA PRO A 42 -9.82 -13.98 27.76
C PRO A 42 -9.05 -14.87 26.79
N ASN A 43 -8.06 -15.60 27.30
CA ASN A 43 -7.41 -16.70 26.60
C ASN A 43 -8.36 -17.92 26.55
N THR A 44 -8.80 -18.31 25.35
CA THR A 44 -9.35 -19.65 25.14
C THR A 44 -8.85 -20.18 23.80
N PRO A 45 -7.95 -21.19 23.79
CA PRO A 45 -7.47 -21.77 22.55
C PRO A 45 -8.59 -22.61 21.91
N LEU A 46 -8.99 -22.24 20.69
CA LEU A 46 -9.83 -23.08 19.85
C LEU A 46 -8.99 -24.27 19.40
N THR A 47 -9.27 -25.43 20.01
CA THR A 47 -8.63 -26.70 19.65
C THR A 47 -9.46 -27.31 18.53
N TYR A 48 -8.85 -27.52 17.35
CA TYR A 48 -9.49 -28.30 16.29
C TYR A 48 -8.59 -29.46 15.88
N THR A 49 -9.14 -30.66 15.99
CA THR A 49 -8.52 -31.93 15.59
C THR A 49 -8.96 -32.26 14.17
N GLN A 50 -8.01 -32.42 13.26
CA GLN A 50 -8.25 -32.95 11.91
C GLN A 50 -7.46 -34.25 11.70
N PRO A 51 -7.92 -35.13 10.80
CA PRO A 51 -7.34 -36.47 10.62
C PRO A 51 -5.91 -36.38 10.11
N ARG A 52 -5.04 -37.19 10.71
CA ARG A 52 -3.63 -37.31 10.33
C ARG A 52 -3.50 -37.81 8.89
N VAL A 53 -3.24 -36.90 7.95
CA VAL A 53 -2.69 -37.26 6.65
C VAL A 53 -1.21 -37.60 6.87
N GLU A 54 -0.86 -38.88 6.79
CA GLU A 54 0.53 -39.31 6.83
C GLU A 54 1.29 -38.69 5.65
N ARG A 55 2.16 -37.72 5.94
CA ARG A 55 3.11 -37.19 4.96
C ARG A 55 4.17 -38.27 4.70
N PRO A 56 4.40 -38.71 3.46
CA PRO A 56 5.52 -39.59 3.17
C PRO A 56 6.82 -38.83 3.43
N VAL A 57 7.63 -39.34 4.35
CA VAL A 57 8.97 -38.80 4.66
C VAL A 57 9.89 -39.13 3.48
N ARG A 58 9.93 -38.26 2.46
CA ARG A 58 10.99 -38.30 1.46
C ARG A 58 12.21 -37.57 2.03
N SER A 59 13.27 -38.34 2.29
CA SER A 59 14.63 -37.83 2.45
C SER A 59 15.02 -37.05 1.19
N GLN A 60 14.90 -35.72 1.24
CA GLN A 60 15.37 -34.83 0.19
C GLN A 60 16.56 -34.03 0.72
N ARG A 61 17.71 -34.12 0.04
CA ARG A 61 18.80 -33.15 0.24
C ARG A 61 18.23 -31.73 0.02
N PRO A 62 18.64 -30.73 0.82
CA PRO A 62 18.12 -29.37 0.69
C PRO A 62 18.34 -28.85 -0.74
N MET A 63 17.27 -28.33 -1.34
CA MET A 63 17.34 -27.75 -2.69
C MET A 63 18.24 -26.52 -2.64
N ARG A 64 19.21 -26.44 -3.56
CA ARG A 64 20.10 -25.27 -3.68
C ARG A 64 19.65 -24.30 -4.77
N PHE A 65 18.81 -24.76 -5.69
CA PHE A 65 18.33 -23.99 -6.84
C PHE A 65 16.95 -24.51 -7.29
N ALA A 66 16.14 -23.63 -7.86
CA ALA A 66 14.81 -23.92 -8.39
C ALA A 66 14.98 -24.59 -9.77
N GLU A 67 15.22 -25.89 -9.76
CA GLU A 67 15.39 -26.67 -10.97
C GLU A 67 14.04 -26.85 -11.68
N PRO A 68 13.98 -26.58 -12.98
CA PRO A 68 12.80 -26.88 -13.82
C PRO A 68 12.23 -28.29 -13.61
N GLY A 69 10.92 -28.39 -13.37
CA GLY A 69 10.21 -29.66 -13.18
C GLY A 69 10.38 -30.29 -11.79
N ARG A 70 11.11 -29.65 -10.87
CA ARG A 70 11.31 -30.15 -9.51
C ARG A 70 10.14 -29.78 -8.60
N VAL A 71 9.78 -30.70 -7.70
CA VAL A 71 8.79 -30.48 -6.65
C VAL A 71 9.51 -30.38 -5.31
N GLY A 72 9.36 -29.24 -4.64
CA GLY A 72 9.87 -28.96 -3.31
C GLY A 72 8.88 -29.28 -2.20
N GLU A 73 9.02 -28.57 -1.08
CA GLU A 73 8.16 -28.74 0.10
C GLU A 73 6.79 -28.09 -0.10
N LEU A 74 6.75 -26.97 -0.82
CA LEU A 74 5.55 -26.20 -1.10
C LEU A 74 5.39 -25.87 -2.58
N PHE A 75 6.47 -25.72 -3.34
CA PHE A 75 6.42 -25.31 -4.74
C PHE A 75 6.67 -26.49 -5.70
N SER A 76 6.03 -26.41 -6.87
CA SER A 76 6.30 -27.24 -8.04
C SER A 76 6.80 -26.33 -9.14
N TYR A 77 8.10 -26.42 -9.45
CA TYR A 77 8.75 -25.51 -10.38
C TYR A 77 8.43 -25.83 -11.83
N GLY A 78 7.91 -24.83 -12.54
CA GLY A 78 7.73 -24.86 -13.98
C GLY A 78 9.06 -24.96 -14.72
N GLY A 79 9.04 -25.55 -15.91
CA GLY A 79 10.23 -25.82 -16.68
C GLY A 79 10.03 -25.85 -18.18
N PRO A 80 11.10 -26.07 -18.97
CA PRO A 80 10.98 -26.29 -20.40
C PRO A 80 9.94 -27.36 -20.70
N SER A 81 9.08 -27.09 -21.69
CA SER A 81 8.01 -28.00 -22.09
C SER A 81 8.53 -29.41 -22.38
N SER A 82 7.92 -30.38 -21.71
CA SER A 82 8.11 -31.82 -21.93
C SER A 82 6.99 -32.45 -22.75
N GLY A 83 5.96 -31.66 -23.12
CA GLY A 83 4.74 -32.11 -23.80
C GLY A 83 3.77 -32.87 -22.89
N ARG A 84 3.97 -32.82 -21.57
CA ARG A 84 3.22 -33.62 -20.57
C ARG A 84 2.77 -32.83 -19.34
N GLY A 85 3.15 -31.56 -19.24
CA GLY A 85 2.71 -30.66 -18.17
C GLY A 85 1.58 -29.73 -18.58
N TYR A 86 1.23 -28.84 -17.67
CA TYR A 86 0.20 -27.81 -17.87
C TYR A 86 0.87 -26.52 -18.33
N SER A 87 0.39 -25.94 -19.43
CA SER A 87 0.79 -24.58 -19.84
C SER A 87 -0.14 -23.57 -19.19
N HIS A 88 0.40 -22.44 -18.74
CA HIS A 88 -0.36 -21.39 -18.08
C HIS A 88 0.23 -20.03 -18.40
N ASP A 89 -0.61 -19.13 -18.92
CA ASP A 89 -0.21 -17.77 -19.31
C ASP A 89 -0.49 -16.74 -18.22
N GLY A 90 -0.88 -17.17 -17.03
CA GLY A 90 -1.27 -16.30 -15.91
C GLY A 90 -2.75 -16.46 -15.51
N PRO A 91 -3.18 -15.87 -14.39
CA PRO A 91 -2.48 -14.83 -13.63
C PRO A 91 -1.22 -15.34 -12.90
N PHE A 92 -0.29 -14.42 -12.64
CA PHE A 92 0.91 -14.70 -11.83
C PHE A 92 0.79 -14.00 -10.47
N ALA A 93 1.31 -14.62 -9.42
CA ALA A 93 1.46 -14.02 -8.10
C ALA A 93 2.95 -13.83 -7.83
N VAL A 94 3.44 -12.62 -8.05
CA VAL A 94 4.84 -12.27 -7.80
C VAL A 94 5.01 -12.02 -6.31
N ILE A 95 5.94 -12.73 -5.66
CA ILE A 95 6.16 -12.66 -4.21
C ILE A 95 7.61 -12.31 -3.89
N ASP A 96 7.78 -11.65 -2.75
CA ASP A 96 9.08 -11.42 -2.11
C ASP A 96 8.92 -11.35 -0.59
N VAL A 97 9.96 -11.71 0.16
CA VAL A 97 9.98 -11.68 1.63
C VAL A 97 11.27 -11.12 2.18
N GLU A 98 11.15 -10.32 3.24
CA GLU A 98 12.26 -10.02 4.14
C GLU A 98 12.18 -10.91 5.38
N THR A 99 13.34 -11.29 5.92
CA THR A 99 13.43 -12.34 6.94
C THR A 99 14.45 -11.99 8.02
N THR A 100 14.31 -12.59 9.21
CA THR A 100 15.24 -12.38 10.33
C THR A 100 16.66 -12.93 10.08
N GLY A 101 16.83 -13.74 9.03
CA GLY A 101 18.05 -14.50 8.76
C GLY A 101 17.88 -15.42 7.55
N PHE A 102 18.72 -16.45 7.41
CA PHE A 102 18.76 -17.25 6.19
C PHE A 102 18.25 -18.69 6.34
N SER A 103 17.77 -19.10 7.51
CA SER A 103 17.40 -20.51 7.75
C SER A 103 16.16 -20.62 8.64
N PRO A 104 14.98 -20.93 8.07
CA PRO A 104 13.80 -21.21 8.88
C PRO A 104 14.00 -22.44 9.80
N GLY A 105 14.87 -23.38 9.41
CA GLY A 105 15.28 -24.51 10.25
C GLY A 105 16.07 -24.11 11.51
N ASN A 106 16.73 -22.95 11.50
CA ASN A 106 17.34 -22.33 12.69
C ASN A 106 16.36 -21.40 13.42
N GLY A 107 15.07 -21.45 13.05
CA GLY A 107 13.99 -20.64 13.59
C GLY A 107 13.85 -19.26 12.97
N ASP A 108 14.55 -18.93 11.87
CA ASP A 108 14.34 -17.64 11.20
C ASP A 108 12.90 -17.50 10.71
N ARG A 109 12.41 -16.26 10.71
CA ARG A 109 11.02 -15.90 10.47
C ARG A 109 10.90 -14.90 9.33
N VAL A 110 9.75 -14.90 8.67
CA VAL A 110 9.36 -13.82 7.75
C VAL A 110 8.98 -12.59 8.58
N ILE A 111 9.49 -11.42 8.20
CA ILE A 111 9.23 -10.12 8.85
C ILE A 111 8.63 -9.08 7.92
N GLU A 112 8.65 -9.34 6.61
CA GLU A 112 7.87 -8.62 5.62
C GLU A 112 7.47 -9.59 4.50
N LEU A 113 6.27 -9.41 3.98
CA LEU A 113 5.76 -10.13 2.82
C LEU A 113 5.16 -9.12 1.84
N ALA A 114 5.48 -9.26 0.56
CA ALA A 114 4.76 -8.60 -0.52
C ALA A 114 4.29 -9.61 -1.58
N ILE A 115 3.12 -9.33 -2.17
CA ILE A 115 2.50 -10.09 -3.25
C ILE A 115 1.91 -9.11 -4.26
N ALA A 116 2.19 -9.29 -5.55
CA ALA A 116 1.46 -8.62 -6.62
C ALA A 116 0.80 -9.66 -7.53
N ARG A 117 -0.50 -9.54 -7.77
CA ARG A 117 -1.17 -10.29 -8.84
C ARG A 117 -0.99 -9.54 -10.14
N VAL A 118 -0.47 -10.22 -11.14
CA VAL A 118 -0.14 -9.62 -12.43
C VAL A 118 -0.70 -10.45 -13.57
N ASP A 119 -1.17 -9.77 -14.61
CA ASP A 119 -1.56 -10.42 -15.85
C ASP A 119 -0.32 -10.83 -16.68
N LYS A 120 -0.56 -11.49 -17.80
CA LYS A 120 0.49 -12.00 -18.70
C LYS A 120 1.42 -10.93 -19.28
N ASN A 121 0.97 -9.67 -19.29
CA ASN A 121 1.73 -8.55 -19.81
C ASN A 121 2.51 -7.83 -18.68
N GLY A 122 2.48 -8.36 -17.46
CA GLY A 122 3.10 -7.75 -16.28
C GLY A 122 2.31 -6.57 -15.70
N ARG A 123 1.07 -6.35 -16.13
CA ARG A 123 0.22 -5.31 -15.52
C ARG A 123 -0.24 -5.81 -14.16
N ILE A 124 0.04 -4.99 -13.14
CA ILE A 124 -0.36 -5.25 -11.77
C ILE A 124 -1.85 -4.98 -11.60
N GLU A 125 -2.58 -5.97 -11.10
CA GLU A 125 -4.03 -5.93 -10.85
C GLU A 125 -4.35 -5.75 -9.37
N ASP A 126 -3.49 -6.27 -8.50
CA ASP A 126 -3.62 -6.23 -7.05
C ASP A 126 -2.23 -6.25 -6.40
N GLU A 127 -2.07 -5.56 -5.28
CA GLU A 127 -0.85 -5.59 -4.47
C GLU A 127 -1.18 -5.68 -2.98
N TYR A 128 -0.41 -6.49 -2.29
CA TYR A 128 -0.48 -6.64 -0.85
C TYR A 128 0.92 -6.61 -0.27
N ALA A 129 1.10 -5.86 0.82
CA ALA A 129 2.35 -5.82 1.55
C ALA A 129 2.06 -5.69 3.03
N THR A 130 2.79 -6.43 3.86
CA THR A 130 2.67 -6.32 5.32
C THR A 130 3.98 -6.68 6.01
N LEU A 131 4.28 -5.96 7.08
CA LEU A 131 5.21 -6.38 8.11
C LEU A 131 4.59 -7.55 8.89
N LEU A 132 5.46 -8.37 9.48
CA LEU A 132 5.08 -9.55 10.23
C LEU A 132 5.86 -9.63 11.54
N ASN A 133 5.17 -9.99 12.61
CA ASN A 133 5.77 -10.16 13.92
C ASN A 133 6.48 -11.53 14.01
N PRO A 134 7.80 -11.57 14.23
CA PRO A 134 8.57 -12.82 14.29
C PRO A 134 8.51 -13.51 15.67
N GLU A 135 7.56 -13.12 16.54
CA GLU A 135 7.30 -13.69 17.87
C GLU A 135 8.51 -13.61 18.80
N GLY A 136 9.12 -12.43 18.87
CA GLY A 136 10.24 -12.14 19.78
C GLY A 136 11.62 -12.48 19.25
N ARG A 137 11.73 -13.02 18.02
CA ARG A 137 13.02 -13.15 17.34
C ARG A 137 13.51 -11.77 16.86
N ASP A 138 14.82 -11.56 16.94
CA ASP A 138 15.45 -10.33 16.46
C ASP A 138 15.31 -10.21 14.93
N THR A 139 15.04 -9.00 14.45
CA THR A 139 14.86 -8.69 13.02
C THR A 139 16.13 -8.86 12.18
N GLY A 140 17.30 -9.01 12.81
CA GLY A 140 18.53 -9.40 12.13
C GLY A 140 19.20 -8.22 11.42
N ALA A 141 19.42 -8.37 10.12
CA ALA A 141 20.24 -7.46 9.33
C ALA A 141 19.51 -6.16 8.97
N VAL A 142 19.11 -5.37 9.97
CA VAL A 142 18.38 -4.09 9.82
C VAL A 142 19.05 -3.14 8.83
N PHE A 143 20.37 -3.18 8.69
CA PHE A 143 21.13 -2.37 7.73
C PHE A 143 20.88 -2.74 6.26
N VAL A 144 20.30 -3.92 5.99
CA VAL A 144 19.92 -4.40 4.66
C VAL A 144 18.48 -4.01 4.35
N HIS A 145 17.52 -4.52 5.14
CA HIS A 145 16.08 -4.39 4.86
C HIS A 145 15.40 -3.19 5.56
N GLY A 146 16.06 -2.56 6.53
CA GLY A 146 15.56 -1.37 7.22
C GLY A 146 14.44 -1.62 8.24
N ILE A 147 14.11 -2.87 8.54
CA ILE A 147 13.01 -3.26 9.44
C ILE A 147 13.56 -3.44 10.85
N THR A 148 13.06 -2.65 11.81
CA THR A 148 13.47 -2.72 13.21
C THR A 148 12.53 -3.60 14.04
N ASN A 149 13.00 -4.09 15.19
CA ASN A 149 12.16 -4.81 16.15
C ASN A 149 10.91 -4.00 16.55
N ASP A 150 11.04 -2.67 16.67
CA ASP A 150 9.92 -1.77 16.97
C ASP A 150 8.89 -1.67 15.84
N ALA A 151 9.28 -1.90 14.59
CA ALA A 151 8.37 -1.88 13.45
C ALA A 151 7.49 -3.13 13.41
N VAL A 152 8.01 -4.28 13.83
CA VAL A 152 7.32 -5.58 13.75
C VAL A 152 6.61 -5.99 15.03
N LYS A 153 6.90 -5.36 16.18
CA LYS A 153 6.36 -5.79 17.48
C LYS A 153 4.83 -5.86 17.57
N ASN A 154 4.14 -4.98 16.84
CA ASN A 154 2.68 -4.89 16.80
C ASN A 154 2.13 -5.27 15.41
N ALA A 155 2.98 -5.79 14.52
CA ALA A 155 2.55 -6.30 13.24
C ALA A 155 1.76 -7.62 13.42
N PRO A 156 0.90 -8.00 12.46
CA PRO A 156 0.22 -9.28 12.52
C PRO A 156 1.20 -10.45 12.48
N LEU A 157 0.77 -11.62 12.97
CA LEU A 157 1.49 -12.88 12.76
C LEU A 157 1.29 -13.36 11.32
N PHE A 158 2.17 -14.26 10.86
CA PHE A 158 1.98 -14.88 9.54
C PHE A 158 0.63 -15.63 9.45
N SER A 159 0.23 -16.31 10.53
CA SER A 159 -1.06 -17.01 10.62
C SER A 159 -2.26 -16.07 10.44
N ASP A 160 -2.14 -14.82 10.89
CA ASP A 160 -3.21 -13.82 10.85
C ASP A 160 -3.45 -13.35 9.41
N VAL A 161 -2.39 -13.26 8.60
CA VAL A 161 -2.44 -12.78 7.21
C VAL A 161 -2.55 -13.90 6.18
N LEU A 162 -2.41 -15.16 6.61
CA LEU A 162 -2.52 -16.32 5.73
C LEU A 162 -3.77 -16.33 4.82
N PRO A 163 -4.97 -15.92 5.27
CA PRO A 163 -6.13 -15.85 4.36
C PRO A 163 -5.91 -14.92 3.16
N GLU A 164 -5.34 -13.75 3.42
CA GLU A 164 -5.02 -12.74 2.40
C GLU A 164 -3.94 -13.25 1.43
N VAL A 165 -2.99 -14.03 1.95
CA VAL A 165 -1.96 -14.70 1.14
C VAL A 165 -2.61 -15.74 0.24
N LEU A 166 -3.37 -16.68 0.79
CA LEU A 166 -3.99 -17.77 0.03
C LEU A 166 -4.93 -17.23 -1.06
N ALA A 167 -5.73 -16.20 -0.75
CA ALA A 167 -6.62 -15.57 -1.72
C ALA A 167 -5.88 -14.99 -2.94
N ARG A 168 -4.64 -14.51 -2.75
CA ARG A 168 -3.82 -13.94 -3.84
C ARG A 168 -3.03 -14.98 -4.61
N LEU A 169 -2.65 -16.07 -3.94
CA LEU A 169 -2.00 -17.21 -4.59
C LEU A 169 -2.98 -18.08 -5.37
N ASP A 170 -4.27 -18.05 -5.02
CA ASP A 170 -5.31 -18.85 -5.66
C ASP A 170 -5.36 -18.59 -7.18
N GLY A 171 -5.43 -19.68 -7.95
CA GLY A 171 -5.50 -19.61 -9.41
C GLY A 171 -4.25 -19.05 -10.11
N ALA A 172 -3.15 -18.81 -9.39
CA ALA A 172 -1.97 -18.13 -9.93
C ALA A 172 -0.72 -19.01 -9.95
N VAL A 173 0.19 -18.72 -10.89
CA VAL A 173 1.57 -19.22 -10.84
C VAL A 173 2.39 -18.28 -9.97
N ILE A 174 3.01 -18.82 -8.92
CA ILE A 174 3.88 -18.08 -8.02
C ILE A 174 5.17 -17.70 -8.76
N VAL A 175 5.62 -16.46 -8.63
CA VAL A 175 6.88 -16.00 -9.22
C VAL A 175 7.74 -15.37 -8.14
N ALA A 176 8.99 -15.79 -8.03
CA ALA A 176 9.93 -15.21 -7.07
C ALA A 176 11.36 -15.17 -7.65
N HIS A 177 12.14 -14.15 -7.24
CA HIS A 177 13.51 -13.99 -7.70
C HIS A 177 14.47 -14.72 -6.77
N ASN A 178 14.80 -15.97 -7.13
CA ASN A 178 15.44 -16.99 -6.28
C ASN A 178 14.45 -17.82 -5.44
N ALA A 179 13.35 -18.25 -6.08
CA ALA A 179 12.18 -18.91 -5.48
C ALA A 179 12.41 -20.00 -4.41
N VAL A 180 13.57 -20.68 -4.39
CA VAL A 180 13.92 -21.63 -3.32
C VAL A 180 14.03 -20.94 -1.96
N PHE A 181 14.49 -19.68 -1.95
CA PHE A 181 14.58 -18.89 -0.73
C PHE A 181 13.19 -18.58 -0.19
N GLU A 182 12.27 -18.11 -1.03
CA GLU A 182 10.90 -17.80 -0.63
C GLU A 182 10.17 -19.09 -0.21
N GLU A 183 10.33 -20.17 -0.99
CA GLU A 183 9.67 -21.46 -0.74
C GLU A 183 9.94 -21.98 0.66
N ARG A 184 11.20 -22.05 1.09
CA ARG A 184 11.55 -22.63 2.41
C ARG A 184 10.95 -21.81 3.55
N PHE A 185 10.83 -20.49 3.40
CA PHE A 185 10.22 -19.63 4.41
C PHE A 185 8.71 -19.80 4.41
N PHE A 186 8.06 -19.78 3.23
CA PHE A 186 6.64 -20.04 3.12
C PHE A 186 6.27 -21.43 3.65
N ALA A 187 7.00 -22.49 3.26
CA ALA A 187 6.77 -23.85 3.74
C ALA A 187 6.85 -23.94 5.26
N ALA A 188 7.82 -23.26 5.87
CA ALA A 188 7.96 -23.21 7.33
C ALA A 188 6.82 -22.42 8.00
N GLU A 189 6.43 -21.26 7.46
CA GLU A 189 5.34 -20.48 8.04
C GLU A 189 3.96 -21.16 7.85
N PHE A 190 3.71 -21.79 6.71
CA PHE A 190 2.51 -22.61 6.47
C PHE A 190 2.44 -23.78 7.47
N ALA A 191 3.57 -24.47 7.68
CA ALA A 191 3.66 -25.55 8.65
C ALA A 191 3.41 -25.07 10.09
N ARG A 192 3.95 -23.90 10.48
CA ARG A 192 3.69 -23.28 11.80
C ARG A 192 2.22 -22.88 11.98
N ALA A 193 1.59 -22.38 10.92
CA ALA A 193 0.17 -22.06 10.89
C ALA A 193 -0.74 -23.31 10.84
N GLY A 194 -0.18 -24.52 10.73
CA GLY A 194 -0.94 -25.76 10.64
C GLY A 194 -1.67 -25.93 9.32
N VAL A 195 -1.28 -25.22 8.27
CA VAL A 195 -1.91 -25.27 6.94
C VAL A 195 -1.12 -26.20 6.02
N ALA A 196 -1.83 -27.17 5.45
CA ALA A 196 -1.30 -28.06 4.44
C ALA A 196 -1.94 -27.74 3.10
N THR A 197 -1.13 -27.64 2.05
CA THR A 197 -1.60 -27.45 0.68
C THR A 197 -0.96 -28.51 -0.22
N PRO A 198 -1.59 -28.85 -1.36
CA PRO A 198 -0.86 -29.42 -2.48
C PRO A 198 0.32 -28.50 -2.87
N PRO A 199 1.35 -29.03 -3.55
CA PRO A 199 2.36 -28.17 -4.17
C PRO A 199 1.70 -27.08 -5.03
N LEU A 200 2.25 -25.88 -4.96
CA LEU A 200 1.79 -24.68 -5.67
C LEU A 200 2.68 -24.46 -6.91
N PRO A 201 2.14 -24.00 -8.05
CA PRO A 201 2.92 -23.92 -9.27
C PRO A 201 3.80 -22.68 -9.15
N ALA A 202 5.10 -22.82 -9.40
CA ALA A 202 6.05 -21.72 -9.21
C ALA A 202 7.01 -21.57 -10.38
N LEU A 203 7.47 -20.35 -10.63
CA LEU A 203 8.46 -19.99 -11.62
C LEU A 203 9.56 -19.15 -10.95
N CYS A 204 10.81 -19.60 -11.08
CA CYS A 204 11.95 -18.86 -10.57
C CYS A 204 12.43 -17.85 -11.61
N SER A 205 12.27 -16.55 -11.34
CA SER A 205 12.69 -15.51 -12.28
C SER A 205 14.21 -15.38 -12.38
N LEU A 206 14.97 -15.84 -11.37
CA LEU A 206 16.42 -15.97 -11.46
C LEU A 206 16.83 -16.99 -12.52
N TRP A 207 16.20 -18.18 -12.52
CA TRP A 207 16.43 -19.17 -13.56
C TRP A 207 16.06 -18.63 -14.93
N LEU A 208 14.87 -18.02 -15.06
CA LEU A 208 14.41 -17.48 -16.33
C LEU A 208 15.34 -16.37 -16.83
N GLY A 209 15.77 -15.47 -15.95
CA GLY A 209 16.75 -14.44 -16.26
C GLY A 209 18.07 -14.99 -16.78
N GLN A 210 18.56 -16.11 -16.23
CA GLN A 210 19.75 -16.80 -16.74
C GLN A 210 19.57 -17.35 -18.15
N GLN A 211 18.35 -17.69 -18.54
CA GLN A 211 18.06 -18.16 -19.90
C GLN A 211 17.89 -17.00 -20.89
N THR A 212 17.51 -15.81 -20.42
CA THR A 212 17.00 -14.74 -21.29
C THR A 212 17.88 -13.50 -21.37
N PHE A 213 18.78 -13.30 -20.40
CA PHE A 213 19.62 -12.10 -20.31
C PHE A 213 21.11 -12.43 -20.21
N ASP A 214 21.91 -11.75 -21.03
CA ASP A 214 23.37 -11.76 -20.93
C ASP A 214 23.82 -10.60 -20.03
N THR A 215 24.00 -10.90 -18.75
CA THR A 215 24.39 -9.93 -17.71
C THR A 215 25.52 -10.48 -16.84
N PRO A 216 26.39 -9.64 -16.26
CA PRO A 216 27.53 -10.10 -15.48
C PRO A 216 27.13 -10.93 -14.24
N ASN A 217 25.92 -10.71 -13.74
CA ASN A 217 25.24 -11.56 -12.79
C ASN A 217 23.73 -11.35 -12.95
N HIS A 218 22.94 -12.32 -12.47
CA HIS A 218 21.49 -12.30 -12.62
C HIS A 218 20.76 -11.87 -11.35
N LYS A 219 21.40 -11.04 -10.50
CA LYS A 219 20.71 -10.43 -9.35
C LYS A 219 19.62 -9.47 -9.86
N LEU A 220 18.53 -9.35 -9.11
CA LEU A 220 17.38 -8.51 -9.47
C LEU A 220 17.78 -7.10 -9.91
N GLY A 221 18.62 -6.41 -9.13
CA GLY A 221 19.09 -5.07 -9.47
C GLY A 221 19.89 -4.99 -10.79
N THR A 222 20.69 -6.01 -11.11
CA THR A 222 21.44 -6.07 -12.37
C THR A 222 20.49 -6.26 -13.55
N LEU A 223 19.51 -7.15 -13.41
CA LEU A 223 18.51 -7.41 -14.45
C LEU A 223 17.60 -6.20 -14.67
N ALA A 224 17.12 -5.59 -13.59
CA ALA A 224 16.30 -4.39 -13.64
C ALA A 224 17.05 -3.23 -14.32
N GLN A 225 18.31 -3.00 -13.94
CA GLN A 225 19.15 -1.99 -14.58
C GLN A 225 19.35 -2.28 -16.08
N HIS A 226 19.67 -3.53 -16.44
CA HIS A 226 19.86 -3.93 -17.83
C HIS A 226 18.59 -3.72 -18.68
N ALA A 227 17.42 -3.98 -18.10
CA ALA A 227 16.13 -3.82 -18.77
C ALA A 227 15.57 -2.38 -18.73
N GLY A 228 16.27 -1.43 -18.10
CA GLY A 228 15.78 -0.06 -17.92
C GLY A 228 14.59 0.07 -16.96
N ILE A 229 14.40 -0.91 -16.07
CA ILE A 229 13.32 -0.95 -15.09
C ILE A 229 13.79 -0.26 -13.80
N PRO A 230 13.05 0.74 -13.29
CA PRO A 230 13.38 1.37 -12.02
C PRO A 230 13.26 0.38 -10.85
N LEU A 231 14.33 0.23 -10.08
CA LEU A 231 14.30 -0.46 -8.79
C LEU A 231 14.11 0.57 -7.66
N VAL A 232 12.85 0.78 -7.29
CA VAL A 232 12.50 1.69 -6.19
C VAL A 232 12.61 0.94 -4.88
N ASP A 233 13.47 1.44 -3.98
CA ASP A 233 13.78 0.84 -2.67
C ASP A 233 14.17 -0.63 -2.74
N ALA A 234 15.34 -0.92 -3.30
CA ALA A 234 15.94 -2.25 -3.20
C ALA A 234 15.95 -2.75 -1.74
N HIS A 235 15.67 -4.04 -1.53
CA HIS A 235 15.46 -4.65 -0.19
C HIS A 235 14.20 -4.14 0.51
N ALA A 236 13.25 -3.72 -0.31
CA ALA A 236 11.87 -3.61 0.06
C ALA A 236 11.06 -4.65 -0.70
N ALA A 237 10.39 -5.56 0.02
CA ALA A 237 9.65 -6.64 -0.61
C ALA A 237 8.70 -6.15 -1.72
N LEU A 238 7.96 -5.05 -1.49
CA LEU A 238 7.07 -4.49 -2.50
C LEU A 238 7.82 -3.89 -3.71
N GLY A 239 8.98 -3.26 -3.47
CA GLY A 239 9.84 -2.73 -4.53
C GLY A 239 10.41 -3.85 -5.42
N ASP A 240 10.88 -4.91 -4.78
CA ASP A 240 11.45 -6.08 -5.45
C ASP A 240 10.38 -6.90 -6.20
N VAL A 241 9.16 -7.02 -5.64
CA VAL A 241 7.97 -7.56 -6.32
C VAL A 241 7.64 -6.76 -7.58
N ARG A 242 7.57 -5.43 -7.51
CA ARG A 242 7.26 -4.58 -8.67
C ARG A 242 8.31 -4.67 -9.76
N ALA A 243 9.59 -4.68 -9.39
CA ALA A 243 10.68 -4.87 -10.35
C ALA A 243 10.61 -6.25 -11.02
N THR A 244 10.33 -7.31 -10.25
CA THR A 244 10.17 -8.67 -10.77
C THR A 244 8.95 -8.78 -11.68
N ALA A 245 7.83 -8.16 -11.32
CA ALA A 245 6.62 -8.08 -12.15
C ALA A 245 6.88 -7.41 -13.50
N ALA A 246 7.63 -6.31 -13.52
CA ALA A 246 7.99 -5.62 -14.76
C ALA A 246 8.99 -6.41 -15.63
N LEU A 247 9.88 -7.19 -14.99
CA LEU A 247 10.84 -8.05 -15.70
C LEU A 247 10.19 -9.29 -16.30
N LEU A 248 9.17 -9.86 -15.65
CA LEU A 248 8.54 -11.12 -16.03
C LEU A 248 8.11 -11.19 -17.51
N PRO A 249 7.30 -10.25 -18.06
CA PRO A 249 6.88 -10.33 -19.46
C PRO A 249 8.07 -10.23 -20.42
N LEU A 250 9.08 -9.43 -20.09
CA LEU A 250 10.31 -9.28 -20.87
C LEU A 250 11.14 -10.56 -20.91
N MET A 251 11.12 -11.35 -19.83
CA MET A 251 11.77 -12.64 -19.75
C MET A 251 10.98 -13.70 -20.53
N LEU A 252 9.67 -13.76 -20.34
CA LEU A 252 8.80 -14.72 -21.03
C LEU A 252 8.86 -14.55 -22.55
N ASP A 253 8.81 -13.30 -23.04
CA ASP A 253 8.91 -12.99 -24.47
C ASP A 253 10.26 -13.42 -25.07
N ARG A 254 11.37 -13.20 -24.34
CA ARG A 254 12.71 -13.62 -24.77
C ARG A 254 12.94 -15.13 -24.72
N TYR A 255 12.27 -15.84 -23.81
CA TYR A 255 12.48 -17.27 -23.64
C TYR A 255 11.96 -18.09 -24.84
N GLN A 256 10.92 -17.58 -25.53
CA GLN A 256 10.37 -18.13 -26.79
C GLN A 256 9.97 -19.62 -26.76
N ALA A 257 9.87 -20.23 -25.57
CA ALA A 257 9.46 -21.62 -25.38
C ALA A 257 8.36 -21.71 -24.31
N ALA A 258 7.50 -22.72 -24.45
CA ALA A 258 6.46 -22.98 -23.45
C ALA A 258 7.08 -23.44 -22.13
N ILE A 259 6.59 -22.85 -21.03
CA ILE A 259 6.87 -23.30 -19.67
C ILE A 259 5.71 -24.20 -19.24
N GLU A 260 6.05 -25.41 -18.81
CA GLU A 260 5.09 -26.40 -18.31
C GLU A 260 5.21 -26.57 -16.79
N PHE A 261 4.06 -26.69 -16.12
CA PHE A 261 3.95 -26.94 -14.69
C PHE A 261 3.49 -28.38 -14.42
N GLY A 262 3.90 -28.94 -13.29
CA GLY A 262 3.56 -30.31 -12.89
C GLY A 262 2.09 -30.52 -12.50
N HIS A 263 1.35 -29.45 -12.29
CA HIS A 263 -0.08 -29.48 -11.97
C HIS A 263 -0.77 -28.21 -12.48
N ASP A 264 -2.09 -28.29 -12.60
CA ASP A 264 -2.93 -27.20 -13.07
C ASP A 264 -2.94 -26.04 -12.04
N PRO A 265 -2.57 -24.81 -12.41
CA PRO A 265 -2.70 -23.63 -11.55
C PRO A 265 -4.14 -23.21 -11.33
N SER A 266 -5.09 -23.68 -12.13
CA SER A 266 -6.48 -23.23 -12.14
C SER A 266 -7.36 -23.80 -11.00
N ARG A 267 -6.76 -24.48 -10.02
CA ARG A 267 -7.53 -25.05 -8.91
C ARG A 267 -7.75 -23.96 -7.88
N GLY A 268 -9.03 -23.69 -7.58
CA GLY A 268 -9.47 -23.05 -6.35
C GLY A 268 -9.02 -23.90 -5.17
N LEU A 269 -7.73 -23.82 -4.84
CA LEU A 269 -7.05 -24.65 -3.85
C LEU A 269 -7.54 -24.30 -2.45
N PHE A 270 -8.10 -23.11 -2.32
CA PHE A 270 -8.59 -22.56 -1.07
C PHE A 270 -10.10 -22.39 -1.22
N ASP A 271 -10.87 -23.20 -0.49
CA ASP A 271 -12.23 -22.81 -0.12
C ASP A 271 -12.11 -21.40 0.46
N PRO A 272 -12.87 -20.40 0.00
CA PRO A 272 -12.80 -19.04 0.53
C PRO A 272 -13.21 -19.09 2.00
N TYR A 273 -12.22 -19.40 2.84
CA TYR A 273 -12.33 -19.28 4.26
C TYR A 273 -12.87 -17.87 4.50
N LYS A 274 -14.04 -17.78 5.14
CA LYS A 274 -14.50 -16.54 5.77
C LYS A 274 -13.61 -16.25 6.97
N LEU A 275 -12.33 -16.02 6.70
CA LEU A 275 -11.37 -15.55 7.67
C LEU A 275 -11.51 -14.03 7.71
N GLY A 276 -11.64 -13.49 8.92
CA GLY A 276 -11.71 -12.04 9.10
C GLY A 276 -10.47 -11.41 8.50
N ALA A 277 -10.65 -10.45 7.59
CA ALA A 277 -9.55 -9.71 6.98
C ALA A 277 -8.78 -8.98 8.09
N VAL A 278 -7.55 -9.39 8.36
CA VAL A 278 -6.65 -8.66 9.26
C VAL A 278 -6.05 -7.52 8.47
N SER A 279 -6.22 -6.29 8.97
CA SER A 279 -5.63 -5.12 8.34
C SER A 279 -4.11 -5.27 8.29
N PRO A 280 -3.48 -5.11 7.11
CA PRO A 280 -2.03 -5.21 7.00
C PRO A 280 -1.34 -4.09 7.78
N VAL A 281 -0.07 -4.30 8.11
CA VAL A 281 0.80 -3.22 8.62
C VAL A 281 1.84 -2.96 7.54
N THR A 282 1.64 -1.94 6.70
CA THR A 282 2.52 -1.69 5.55
C THR A 282 3.79 -0.97 5.98
N ARG A 283 4.90 -1.31 5.32
CA ARG A 283 6.18 -0.62 5.55
C ARG A 283 6.21 0.71 4.80
N ALA A 284 5.81 1.78 5.49
CA ALA A 284 5.99 3.14 4.98
C ALA A 284 7.37 3.69 5.42
N VAL A 285 8.46 3.11 4.93
CA VAL A 285 9.82 3.48 5.39
C VAL A 285 10.60 4.25 4.32
N ALA A 286 11.44 5.18 4.83
CA ALA A 286 12.49 5.91 4.12
C ALA A 286 12.02 6.81 2.94
N LEU A 287 11.10 7.74 3.23
CA LEU A 287 10.82 8.85 2.33
C LEU A 287 12.14 9.53 1.91
N ARG A 288 12.51 9.39 0.64
CA ARG A 288 13.72 10.00 0.10
C ARG A 288 13.51 11.51 -0.01
N LYS A 289 14.56 12.28 0.30
CA LYS A 289 14.65 13.69 -0.11
C LYS A 289 14.81 13.71 -1.63
N GLY A 290 13.83 14.24 -2.35
CA GLY A 290 13.81 14.28 -3.81
C GLY A 290 12.96 15.44 -4.34
N THR A 291 13.06 15.71 -5.63
CA THR A 291 12.38 16.83 -6.31
C THR A 291 10.88 16.61 -6.51
N GLU A 292 10.41 15.36 -6.50
CA GLU A 292 8.98 15.02 -6.68
C GLU A 292 8.12 15.26 -5.43
N GLY A 293 8.76 15.56 -4.29
CA GLY A 293 8.06 15.79 -3.03
C GLY A 293 7.73 14.51 -2.24
N TRP A 294 7.34 14.69 -0.99
CA TRP A 294 7.15 13.60 -0.04
C TRP A 294 5.94 12.71 -0.39
N MET A 295 4.88 13.27 -1.00
CA MET A 295 3.67 12.53 -1.35
C MET A 295 3.93 11.51 -2.46
N SER A 296 4.63 11.88 -3.54
CA SER A 296 5.05 10.93 -4.60
C SER A 296 5.88 9.80 -3.99
N SER A 297 6.81 10.17 -3.10
CA SER A 297 7.64 9.23 -2.35
C SER A 297 6.81 8.26 -1.49
N LEU A 298 5.78 8.74 -0.79
CA LEU A 298 4.88 7.88 -0.01
C LEU A 298 4.04 6.97 -0.92
N MET A 299 3.37 7.54 -1.92
CA MET A 299 2.45 6.79 -2.79
C MET A 299 3.17 5.67 -3.53
N SER A 300 4.40 5.90 -3.99
CA SER A 300 5.24 4.88 -4.63
C SER A 300 5.69 3.75 -3.69
N ARG A 301 5.46 3.84 -2.38
CA ARG A 301 5.84 2.81 -1.39
C ARG A 301 4.64 2.09 -0.78
N LEU A 302 3.44 2.63 -0.96
CA LEU A 302 2.22 1.99 -0.50
C LEU A 302 1.70 1.01 -1.58
N PRO A 303 1.04 -0.09 -1.17
CA PRO A 303 0.41 -1.01 -2.11
C PRO A 303 -0.81 -0.37 -2.80
N ILE A 304 -1.20 -0.91 -3.96
CA ILE A 304 -2.38 -0.51 -4.74
C ILE A 304 -3.69 -0.83 -4.01
N SER A 305 -3.78 -1.95 -3.28
CA SER A 305 -5.06 -2.54 -2.84
C SER A 305 -5.25 -2.56 -1.31
N THR A 306 -6.47 -2.72 -0.78
CA THR A 306 -7.69 -1.87 -0.78
C THR A 306 -8.72 -2.51 0.18
N GLY A 307 -8.32 -2.71 1.44
CA GLY A 307 -9.32 -2.92 2.51
C GLY A 307 -10.08 -1.61 2.78
N ASP A 308 -11.13 -1.64 3.59
CA ASP A 308 -11.62 -0.38 4.19
C ASP A 308 -10.61 0.11 5.23
N VAL A 309 -10.32 1.42 5.23
CA VAL A 309 -9.54 2.01 6.34
C VAL A 309 -10.44 2.03 7.57
N SER A 310 -9.96 1.48 8.68
CA SER A 310 -10.70 1.58 9.94
C SER A 310 -10.91 3.05 10.33
N ASP A 311 -12.08 3.36 10.90
CA ASP A 311 -12.40 4.72 11.36
C ASP A 311 -11.32 5.27 12.32
N ALA A 312 -10.72 4.41 13.14
CA ALA A 312 -9.64 4.76 14.05
C ALA A 312 -8.35 5.17 13.29
N ALA A 313 -7.92 4.37 12.30
CA ALA A 313 -6.73 4.67 11.51
C ALA A 313 -6.92 5.94 10.67
N ALA A 314 -8.10 6.10 10.05
CA ALA A 314 -8.45 7.31 9.30
C ALA A 314 -8.42 8.56 10.20
N THR A 315 -8.94 8.46 11.42
CA THR A 315 -8.92 9.56 12.40
C THR A 315 -7.50 9.90 12.83
N GLU A 316 -6.68 8.91 13.20
CA GLU A 316 -5.27 9.13 13.59
C GLU A 316 -4.48 9.82 12.46
N TYR A 317 -4.70 9.41 11.20
CA TYR A 317 -4.05 10.02 10.05
C TYR A 317 -4.47 11.48 9.85
N LEU A 318 -5.78 11.75 9.86
CA LEU A 318 -6.31 13.10 9.60
C LEU A 318 -6.00 14.08 10.73
N GLU A 319 -5.99 13.64 11.99
CA GLU A 319 -5.57 14.46 13.13
C GLU A 319 -4.09 14.85 13.00
N LEU A 320 -3.23 13.89 12.67
CA LEU A 320 -1.81 14.17 12.44
C LEU A 320 -1.60 15.09 11.22
N LEU A 321 -2.39 14.90 10.17
CA LEU A 321 -2.35 15.73 8.96
C LEU A 321 -2.69 17.19 9.26
N ALA A 322 -3.70 17.42 10.12
CA ALA A 322 -4.05 18.76 10.56
C ALA A 322 -2.90 19.44 11.31
N VAL A 323 -2.21 18.70 12.18
CA VAL A 323 -1.03 19.21 12.91
C VAL A 323 0.11 19.51 11.93
N ALA A 324 0.42 18.58 11.03
CA ALA A 324 1.50 18.72 10.05
C ALA A 324 1.28 19.93 9.13
N LEU A 325 0.04 20.21 8.71
CA LEU A 325 -0.26 21.32 7.82
C LEU A 325 -0.38 22.69 8.52
N GLU A 326 -0.10 22.80 9.82
CA GLU A 326 -0.27 24.06 10.57
C GLU A 326 0.52 25.23 9.96
N ASP A 327 1.71 24.99 9.41
CA ASP A 327 2.53 26.00 8.73
C ASP A 327 2.30 26.05 7.19
N GLY A 328 1.43 25.17 6.67
CA GLY A 328 1.09 25.06 5.25
C GLY A 328 2.15 24.36 4.42
N LYS A 329 3.09 23.66 5.06
CA LYS A 329 4.08 22.78 4.44
C LYS A 329 4.04 21.44 5.17
N ILE A 330 4.62 20.43 4.55
CA ILE A 330 4.90 19.15 5.22
C ILE A 330 6.34 18.84 4.90
N ILE A 331 7.17 18.77 5.94
CA ILE A 331 8.61 18.54 5.78
C ILE A 331 9.06 17.29 6.52
N GLY A 332 10.17 16.71 6.05
CA GLY A 332 10.99 15.71 6.73
C GLY A 332 10.29 14.81 7.75
N ASP A 333 10.24 15.24 9.00
CA ASP A 333 9.75 14.44 10.12
C ASP A 333 8.21 14.35 10.20
N GLU A 334 7.49 15.38 9.75
CA GLU A 334 6.02 15.35 9.63
C GLU A 334 5.61 14.35 8.55
N ALA A 335 6.29 14.40 7.40
CA ALA A 335 6.07 13.46 6.31
C ALA A 335 6.33 12.01 6.77
N LYS A 336 7.41 11.77 7.52
CA LYS A 336 7.72 10.45 8.09
C LYS A 336 6.66 10.01 9.12
N ALA A 337 6.16 10.93 9.94
CA ALA A 337 5.12 10.61 10.92
C ALA A 337 3.82 10.21 10.22
N LEU A 338 3.40 10.96 9.20
CA LEU A 338 2.23 10.64 8.37
C LEU A 338 2.39 9.31 7.64
N ALA A 339 3.56 9.07 7.04
CA ALA A 339 3.90 7.80 6.43
C ALA A 339 3.76 6.64 7.44
N LYS A 340 4.32 6.80 8.65
CA LYS A 340 4.23 5.78 9.71
C LYS A 340 2.80 5.50 10.14
N VAL A 341 1.95 6.51 10.24
CA VAL A 341 0.52 6.32 10.58
C VAL A 341 -0.21 5.61 9.45
N ALA A 342 -0.01 6.02 8.19
CA ALA A 342 -0.55 5.32 7.03
C ALA A 342 -0.12 3.84 7.00
N GLY A 343 1.17 3.60 7.25
CA GLY A 343 1.76 2.27 7.32
C GLY A 343 1.12 1.38 8.38
N ARG A 344 1.08 1.87 9.63
CA ARG A 344 0.46 1.18 10.77
C ARG A 344 -1.04 0.95 10.58
N GLY A 345 -1.72 1.84 9.88
CA GLY A 345 -3.14 1.73 9.55
C GLY A 345 -3.44 0.79 8.37
N GLY A 346 -2.41 0.20 7.75
CA GLY A 346 -2.59 -0.67 6.58
C GLY A 346 -3.07 0.06 5.34
N MET A 347 -2.81 1.37 5.25
CA MET A 347 -3.31 2.19 4.15
C MET A 347 -2.44 1.98 2.90
N GLY A 348 -3.08 1.71 1.78
CA GLY A 348 -2.58 1.80 0.41
C GLY A 348 -2.63 3.23 -0.14
N ALA A 349 -2.09 3.39 -1.35
CA ALA A 349 -1.93 4.71 -1.97
C ALA A 349 -3.27 5.44 -2.18
N GLU A 350 -4.30 4.74 -2.66
CA GLU A 350 -5.61 5.34 -2.93
C GLU A 350 -6.36 5.74 -1.66
N GLN A 351 -6.23 4.99 -0.58
CA GLN A 351 -6.84 5.34 0.71
C GLN A 351 -6.22 6.62 1.28
N VAL A 352 -4.89 6.74 1.24
CA VAL A 352 -4.20 7.97 1.66
C VAL A 352 -4.60 9.15 0.78
N ARG A 353 -4.68 8.97 -0.55
CA ARG A 353 -5.18 10.00 -1.47
C ARG A 353 -6.60 10.44 -1.11
N GLY A 354 -7.52 9.49 -0.89
CA GLY A 354 -8.90 9.78 -0.53
C GLY A 354 -9.03 10.51 0.81
N LEU A 355 -8.22 10.15 1.81
CA LEU A 355 -8.18 10.88 3.09
C LEU A 355 -7.66 12.32 2.92
N ASN A 356 -6.62 12.52 2.11
CA ASN A 356 -6.11 13.85 1.79
C ASN A 356 -7.16 14.72 1.08
N GLU A 357 -7.86 14.17 0.09
CA GLU A 357 -8.95 14.88 -0.59
C GLU A 357 -10.11 15.22 0.36
N ARG A 358 -10.47 14.29 1.25
CA ARG A 358 -11.46 14.55 2.30
C ARG A 358 -11.01 15.68 3.23
N PHE A 359 -9.73 15.72 3.58
CA PHE A 359 -9.17 16.81 4.38
C PHE A 359 -9.28 18.17 3.68
N LEU A 360 -8.94 18.22 2.38
CA LEU A 360 -9.06 19.43 1.57
C LEU A 360 -10.52 19.91 1.46
N GLU A 361 -11.48 18.99 1.33
CA GLU A 361 -12.91 19.35 1.33
C GLU A 361 -13.34 19.93 2.69
N MET A 362 -12.91 19.35 3.80
CA MET A 362 -13.21 19.92 5.13
C MET A 362 -12.59 21.30 5.32
N MET A 363 -11.40 21.54 4.78
CA MET A 363 -10.79 22.88 4.76
C MET A 363 -11.62 23.87 3.94
N ARG A 364 -12.14 23.45 2.76
CA ARG A 364 -13.06 24.26 1.95
C ARG A 364 -14.28 24.65 2.78
N GLU A 365 -14.94 23.70 3.41
CA GLU A 365 -16.15 23.96 4.19
C GLU A 365 -15.88 24.88 5.40
N ALA A 366 -14.76 24.68 6.10
CA ALA A 366 -14.34 25.56 7.19
C ALA A 366 -14.06 27.00 6.71
N ALA A 367 -13.48 27.16 5.51
CA ALA A 367 -13.21 28.46 4.91
C ALA A 367 -14.48 29.23 4.53
N PHE A 368 -15.57 28.53 4.22
CA PHE A 368 -16.87 29.13 3.91
C PHE A 368 -17.79 29.27 5.12
N ALA A 369 -17.34 28.94 6.34
CA ALA A 369 -18.17 28.95 7.53
C ALA A 369 -18.75 30.34 7.88
N ASP A 370 -18.05 31.42 7.52
CA ASP A 370 -18.50 32.81 7.66
C ASP A 370 -19.01 33.43 6.34
N GLN A 371 -19.27 32.58 5.33
CA GLN A 371 -19.72 32.93 3.99
C GLN A 371 -18.78 33.90 3.23
N THR A 372 -17.56 34.12 3.73
CA THR A 372 -16.62 35.08 3.17
C THR A 372 -15.26 34.43 2.95
N LEU A 373 -14.89 34.19 1.69
CA LEU A 373 -13.57 33.67 1.35
C LEU A 373 -12.62 34.82 0.99
N THR A 374 -11.65 35.12 1.84
CA THR A 374 -10.62 36.14 1.56
C THR A 374 -9.53 35.59 0.64
N ALA A 375 -8.79 36.49 -0.03
CA ALA A 375 -7.65 36.10 -0.86
C ALA A 375 -6.54 35.38 -0.06
N ALA A 376 -6.37 35.75 1.21
CA ALA A 376 -5.41 35.09 2.08
C ALA A 376 -5.82 33.63 2.39
N GLU A 377 -7.09 33.42 2.67
CA GLU A 377 -7.67 32.09 2.93
C GLU A 377 -7.59 31.19 1.70
N LEU A 378 -7.92 31.72 0.51
CA LEU A 378 -7.72 31.00 -0.74
C LEU A 378 -6.23 30.62 -0.95
N GLY A 379 -5.31 31.52 -0.62
CA GLY A 379 -3.88 31.23 -0.67
C GLY A 379 -3.45 30.12 0.30
N GLU A 380 -4.07 30.02 1.47
CA GLU A 380 -3.83 28.95 2.44
C GLU A 380 -4.36 27.60 1.94
N LEU A 381 -5.58 27.57 1.40
CA LEU A 381 -6.17 26.39 0.78
C LEU A 381 -5.27 25.86 -0.35
N LYS A 382 -4.81 26.74 -1.26
CA LYS A 382 -3.92 26.34 -2.36
C LYS A 382 -2.59 25.77 -1.86
N ARG A 383 -1.96 26.38 -0.84
CA ARG A 383 -0.72 25.83 -0.25
C ARG A 383 -0.93 24.45 0.37
N ALA A 384 -2.06 24.22 1.06
CA ALA A 384 -2.37 22.90 1.60
C ALA A 384 -2.56 21.87 0.47
N ALA A 385 -3.27 22.22 -0.59
CA ALA A 385 -3.43 21.35 -1.76
C ALA A 385 -2.09 21.01 -2.42
N ASP A 386 -1.20 22.00 -2.58
CA ASP A 386 0.15 21.78 -3.10
C ASP A 386 0.97 20.85 -2.20
N ALA A 387 0.91 21.02 -0.88
CA ALA A 387 1.61 20.17 0.10
C ALA A 387 1.13 18.71 0.07
N LEU A 388 -0.11 18.46 -0.36
CA LEU A 388 -0.70 17.14 -0.54
C LEU A 388 -0.63 16.62 -1.98
N ALA A 389 0.18 17.26 -2.84
CA ALA A 389 0.33 16.92 -4.26
C ALA A 389 -0.99 16.89 -5.05
N ALA A 390 -1.92 17.78 -4.69
CA ALA A 390 -3.17 18.04 -5.41
C ALA A 390 -3.21 19.49 -5.94
N PRO A 391 -2.21 19.94 -6.73
CA PRO A 391 -2.19 21.30 -7.26
C PRO A 391 -3.46 21.56 -8.09
N GLY A 392 -4.03 22.75 -7.93
CA GLY A 392 -5.25 23.16 -8.64
C GLY A 392 -6.55 22.57 -8.08
N TYR A 393 -6.53 21.84 -6.96
CA TYR A 393 -7.74 21.32 -6.31
C TYR A 393 -8.81 22.42 -6.04
N PHE A 394 -8.35 23.64 -5.74
CA PHE A 394 -9.18 24.81 -5.45
C PHE A 394 -9.23 25.87 -6.56
N ASP A 395 -8.91 25.51 -7.81
CA ASP A 395 -8.94 26.48 -8.92
C ASP A 395 -10.34 26.92 -9.33
N ASP A 396 -11.36 26.24 -8.81
CA ASP A 396 -12.77 26.61 -8.92
C ASP A 396 -13.17 27.77 -7.99
N LEU A 397 -12.36 28.05 -6.96
CA LEU A 397 -12.68 29.06 -5.95
C LEU A 397 -12.16 30.44 -6.35
N GLN A 398 -12.95 31.47 -6.03
CA GLN A 398 -12.57 32.88 -6.14
C GLN A 398 -12.82 33.59 -4.82
N PRO A 399 -11.98 34.57 -4.43
CA PRO A 399 -12.24 35.37 -3.23
C PRO A 399 -13.59 36.06 -3.33
N SER A 400 -14.32 36.12 -2.22
CA SER A 400 -15.53 36.94 -2.11
C SER A 400 -15.17 38.39 -2.41
N THR A 401 -15.86 39.02 -3.36
CA THR A 401 -15.76 40.47 -3.54
C THR A 401 -16.36 41.11 -2.31
N THR A 402 -15.55 41.81 -1.50
CA THR A 402 -16.08 42.74 -0.50
C THR A 402 -17.10 43.64 -1.21
N PRO A 403 -18.31 43.86 -0.67
CA PRO A 403 -19.12 44.95 -1.17
C PRO A 403 -18.37 46.24 -0.81
N SER A 404 -17.56 46.73 -1.75
CA SER A 404 -17.09 48.10 -1.68
C SER A 404 -18.33 48.96 -1.80
N ASN A 405 -18.52 49.80 -0.81
CA ASN A 405 -19.44 50.92 -0.76
C ASN A 405 -19.60 51.58 -2.16
N GLN A 406 -20.56 51.12 -2.95
CA GLN A 406 -21.02 51.82 -4.15
C GLN A 406 -22.34 52.47 -3.80
N ALA A 407 -22.20 53.71 -3.35
CA ALA A 407 -23.26 54.69 -3.45
C ALA A 407 -23.74 54.75 -4.91
N VAL A 408 -25.06 54.71 -5.05
CA VAL A 408 -25.88 55.49 -5.99
C VAL A 408 -25.09 56.21 -7.09
N GLU A 409 -25.22 55.74 -8.33
CA GLU A 409 -25.51 56.62 -9.47
C GLU A 409 -25.97 55.82 -10.70
N GLN A 410 -26.94 56.40 -11.40
CA GLN A 410 -27.74 55.82 -12.47
C GLN A 410 -26.99 55.83 -13.82
N GLY A 411 -27.36 54.90 -14.70
CA GLY A 411 -27.58 55.22 -16.12
C GLY A 411 -26.64 54.62 -17.19
N LEU A 412 -27.23 53.70 -17.95
CA LEU A 412 -27.16 53.49 -19.41
C LEU A 412 -25.94 52.80 -20.09
N ASP A 413 -26.33 51.88 -20.98
CA ASP A 413 -25.70 51.26 -22.17
C ASP A 413 -24.76 50.03 -22.07
N GLU A 414 -25.09 49.06 -22.96
CA GLU A 414 -24.67 47.65 -23.23
C GLU A 414 -23.15 47.37 -23.44
N PRO A 415 -22.61 46.12 -23.62
CA PRO A 415 -23.25 44.84 -24.01
C PRO A 415 -22.77 43.54 -23.30
N MET A 416 -23.41 42.43 -23.72
CA MET A 416 -23.13 41.02 -23.46
C MET A 416 -21.66 40.58 -23.56
N GLY A 417 -21.28 39.64 -22.68
CA GLY A 417 -20.20 38.67 -22.96
C GLY A 417 -19.09 38.58 -21.90
N LYS A 418 -19.35 37.93 -20.76
CA LYS A 418 -18.28 37.29 -19.97
C LYS A 418 -18.70 35.87 -19.63
N ASP A 419 -17.92 34.92 -20.09
CA ASP A 419 -18.03 33.49 -19.75
C ASP A 419 -18.05 33.31 -18.23
N VAL A 420 -19.24 33.09 -17.69
CA VAL A 420 -19.42 32.65 -16.31
C VAL A 420 -18.91 31.22 -16.25
N LYS A 421 -17.71 31.02 -15.71
CA LYS A 421 -17.17 29.67 -15.46
C LYS A 421 -18.18 28.89 -14.60
N VAL A 422 -18.85 27.93 -15.24
CA VAL A 422 -19.88 27.11 -14.61
C VAL A 422 -19.22 26.21 -13.56
N ARG A 423 -19.75 26.28 -12.33
CA ARG A 423 -19.28 25.51 -11.17
C ARG A 423 -19.37 24.02 -11.46
N LYS A 424 -18.33 23.26 -11.07
CA LYS A 424 -18.20 21.81 -11.29
C LYS A 424 -18.51 21.02 -10.03
N CYS A 425 -19.13 19.86 -10.19
CA CYS A 425 -19.38 18.91 -9.11
C CYS A 425 -18.06 18.39 -8.52
N GLY A 426 -17.98 18.29 -7.18
CA GLY A 426 -16.78 17.84 -6.47
C GLY A 426 -16.47 16.34 -6.62
N HIS A 427 -17.37 15.54 -7.20
CA HIS A 427 -17.16 14.11 -7.44
C HIS A 427 -16.89 13.84 -8.93
N CYS A 428 -17.90 14.02 -9.77
CA CYS A 428 -17.81 13.70 -11.20
C CYS A 428 -17.19 14.82 -12.07
N ARG A 429 -16.81 15.96 -11.47
CA ARG A 429 -16.29 17.16 -12.15
C ARG A 429 -17.20 17.76 -13.23
N THR A 430 -18.44 17.28 -13.36
CA THR A 430 -19.41 17.78 -14.33
C THR A 430 -19.97 19.15 -13.89
N PRO A 431 -20.07 20.14 -14.78
CA PRO A 431 -20.66 21.44 -14.46
C PRO A 431 -22.15 21.36 -14.08
N GLY A 432 -22.62 22.26 -13.23
CA GLY A 432 -24.05 22.53 -13.03
C GLY A 432 -24.72 21.85 -11.84
N HIS A 433 -24.00 21.12 -10.99
CA HIS A 433 -24.58 20.56 -9.75
C HIS A 433 -23.54 20.39 -8.64
N TYR A 434 -24.02 20.29 -7.40
CA TYR A 434 -23.21 20.02 -6.20
C TYR A 434 -23.07 18.52 -5.95
N ARG A 435 -22.03 18.10 -5.21
CA ARG A 435 -21.82 16.70 -4.80
C ARG A 435 -23.06 16.10 -4.13
N SER A 436 -23.76 16.89 -3.30
CA SER A 436 -25.01 16.50 -2.64
C SER A 436 -26.18 16.16 -3.57
N LYS A 437 -26.04 16.49 -4.86
CA LYS A 437 -26.99 16.17 -5.93
C LYS A 437 -26.28 15.48 -7.10
N CYS A 438 -25.16 14.82 -6.84
CA CYS A 438 -24.40 14.14 -7.88
C CYS A 438 -25.13 12.87 -8.29
N PRO A 439 -25.48 12.71 -9.59
CA PRO A 439 -26.16 11.52 -10.08
C PRO A 439 -25.28 10.27 -10.04
N GLU A 440 -23.97 10.42 -9.84
CA GLU A 440 -23.03 9.30 -9.63
C GLU A 440 -22.91 8.89 -8.15
N LEU A 441 -23.51 9.64 -7.22
CA LEU A 441 -23.52 9.34 -5.78
C LEU A 441 -24.88 8.86 -5.25
N ASN A 442 -25.90 8.74 -6.12
CA ASN A 442 -27.25 8.29 -5.77
C ASN A 442 -27.61 6.99 -6.50
#